data_AF-A0A7D8YBM1-F1
#
_entry.id   AF-A0A7D8YBM1-F1
#
_cell.length_a   1.000
_cell.length_b   1.000
_cell.length_c   1.000
_cell.angle_alpha   90.00
_cell.angle_beta   90.00
_cell.angle_gamma   90.00
#
_symmetry.space_group_name_H-M   'P 1'
#
loop_
_entity.id
_entity.type
_entity.pdbx_description
1 polymer ?
#
loop_
_entity_poly.entity_id
_entity_poly.type
_entity_poly.pdbx_seq_one_letter_code
_entity_poly.pdbx_strand_id
1 'polypeptide(L)' 'MYTPRHCSWLNQVEIWYGTLRRKVTGAMSFTSVEDLTDRILRFIDYYNAKVAKPYRWTYTGRVLVA' A
#
# COMPACT_ATOMS: atom_id res chain seq x y z
N MET A 1 2.28 15.19 11.96
CA MET A 1 3.11 14.06 12.41
C MET A 1 3.96 13.63 11.21
N TYR A 2 5.26 13.91 11.22
CA TYR A 2 6.16 13.60 10.10
C TYR A 2 6.87 12.27 10.37
N THR A 3 6.94 11.39 9.37
CA THR A 3 7.83 10.22 9.42
C THR A 3 9.30 10.69 9.43
N PRO A 4 10.17 10.09 10.25
CA PRO A 4 11.58 10.41 10.23
C PRO A 4 12.18 10.15 8.85
N ARG A 5 13.17 10.96 8.46
CA ARG A 5 13.85 10.84 7.16
C ARG A 5 14.41 9.43 7.01
N HIS A 6 14.19 8.80 5.85
CA HIS A 6 14.53 7.40 5.53
C HIS A 6 13.70 6.31 6.26
N CYS A 7 12.62 6.66 6.97
CA CYS A 7 11.70 5.68 7.57
C CYS A 7 10.39 5.56 6.77
N SER A 8 10.47 5.40 5.45
CA SER A 8 9.27 5.17 4.62
C SER A 8 8.54 3.87 4.99
N TRP A 9 9.24 2.91 5.60
CA TRP A 9 8.67 1.67 6.14
C TRP A 9 7.66 1.90 7.28
N LEU A 10 7.69 3.06 7.95
CA LEU A 10 6.69 3.46 8.95
C LEU A 10 5.43 4.04 8.31
N ASN A 11 5.47 4.37 7.02
CA ASN A 11 4.33 4.98 6.35
C ASN A 11 3.33 3.89 5.91
N GLN A 12 2.09 3.98 6.41
CA GLN A 12 1.05 2.99 6.09
C GLN A 12 0.75 2.91 4.60
N VAL A 13 0.93 4.03 3.88
CA VAL A 13 0.73 4.07 2.43
C VAL A 13 1.72 3.17 1.68
N GLU A 14 2.95 3.00 2.17
CA GLU A 14 3.97 2.14 1.55
C GLU A 14 3.62 0.66 1.73
N ILE A 15 3.03 0.29 2.88
CA ILE A 15 2.49 -1.05 3.14
C ILE A 15 1.31 -1.34 2.18
N TRP A 16 0.45 -0.35 1.96
CA TRP A 16 -0.64 -0.45 1.01
C TRP A 16 -0.13 -0.59 -0.44
N TYR A 17 0.85 0.21 -0.86
CA TYR A 17 1.48 0.08 -2.19
C TYR A 17 2.13 -1.30 -2.39
N GLY A 18 2.73 -1.87 -1.35
CA GLY A 18 3.23 -3.25 -1.40
C GLY A 18 2.13 -4.28 -1.64
N THR A 19 0.93 -4.06 -1.08
CA THR A 19 -0.25 -4.92 -1.29
C THR A 19 -0.79 -4.76 -2.72
N LEU A 20 -0.91 -3.53 -3.19
CA LEU A 20 -1.33 -3.20 -4.56
C LEU A 20 -0.42 -3.90 -5.59
N ARG A 21 0.91 -3.76 -5.45
CA ARG A 21 1.88 -4.36 -6.37
C ARG A 21 1.76 -5.89 -6.45
N ARG A 22 1.59 -6.55 -5.30
CA ARG A 22 1.46 -8.03 -5.25
C ARG A 22 0.16 -8.51 -5.90
N LYS A 23 -0.94 -7.76 -5.74
CA LYS A 23 -2.28 -8.19 -6.17
C LYS A 23 -2.61 -7.79 -7.61
N VAL A 24 -2.20 -6.60 -8.03
CA VAL A 24 -2.51 -6.07 -9.36
C VAL A 24 -1.41 -6.40 -10.35
N THR A 25 -0.15 -6.12 -10.01
CA THR A 25 0.97 -6.27 -10.97
C THR A 25 1.48 -7.71 -11.08
N GLY A 26 1.42 -8.49 -9.99
CA GLY A 26 1.94 -9.86 -9.96
C GLY A 26 1.05 -10.92 -10.62
N ALA A 27 -0.22 -10.63 -10.85
CA ALA A 27 -1.22 -11.62 -11.28
C ALA A 27 -1.84 -11.31 -12.65
N MET A 28 -1.38 -10.27 -13.35
CA MET A 28 -2.13 -9.71 -14.47
C MET A 28 -1.22 -9.28 -15.62
N SER A 29 -1.55 -9.74 -16.83
CA SER A 29 -1.01 -9.20 -18.08
C SER A 29 -1.91 -8.05 -18.54
N PHE A 30 -1.32 -6.90 -18.82
CA PHE A 30 -2.03 -5.70 -19.27
C PHE A 30 -1.88 -5.55 -20.78
N THR A 31 -2.98 -5.26 -21.46
CA THR A 31 -2.99 -5.09 -22.92
C THR A 31 -2.73 -3.63 -23.32
N SER A 32 -2.91 -2.69 -22.40
CA SER A 32 -2.69 -1.24 -22.60
C SER A 32 -2.59 -0.49 -21.26
N VAL A 33 -2.11 0.76 -21.28
CA VAL A 33 -2.00 1.63 -20.09
C VAL A 33 -3.39 2.02 -19.54
N GLU A 34 -4.37 2.17 -20.42
CA GLU A 34 -5.77 2.45 -20.04
C GLU A 34 -6.37 1.28 -19.24
N ASP A 35 -6.13 0.05 -19.69
CA ASP A 35 -6.53 -1.18 -19.00
C ASP A 35 -5.88 -1.28 -17.61
N LEU A 36 -4.59 -0.96 -17.50
CA LEU A 36 -3.91 -0.87 -16.20
C LEU A 36 -4.60 0.15 -15.26
N THR A 37 -5.01 1.29 -15.79
CA THR A 37 -5.64 2.36 -15.01
C THR A 37 -7.01 1.95 -14.49
N ASP A 38 -7.88 1.40 -15.35
CA ASP A 38 -9.20 0.89 -14.94
C ASP A 38 -9.06 -0.21 -13.88
N ARG A 39 -8.11 -1.13 -14.05
CA ARG A 39 -7.87 -2.23 -13.12
C ARG A 39 -7.38 -1.74 -11.75
N ILE A 40 -6.51 -0.73 -11.72
CA ILE A 40 -6.09 -0.10 -10.45
C ILE A 40 -7.30 0.54 -9.75
N LEU A 41 -8.11 1.30 -10.47
CA LEU A 41 -9.30 1.95 -9.90
C LEU A 41 -10.31 0.94 -9.36
N ARG A 42 -10.58 -0.14 -10.10
CA ARG A 42 -11.46 -1.24 -9.65
C ARG A 42 -10.89 -1.96 -8.43
N PHE A 43 -9.58 -2.17 -8.38
CA PHE A 43 -8.94 -2.76 -7.22
C PHE A 43 -9.07 -1.84 -5.99
N ILE A 44 -8.89 -0.53 -6.15
CA ILE A 44 -9.06 0.44 -5.06
C ILE A 44 -10.48 0.38 -4.50
N ASP A 45 -11.49 0.40 -5.38
CA ASP A 45 -12.90 0.31 -4.97
C ASP A 45 -13.21 -0.99 -4.22
N TYR A 46 -12.81 -2.13 -4.78
CA TYR A 46 -12.96 -3.44 -4.14
C TYR A 46 -12.23 -3.51 -2.79
N TYR A 47 -10.99 -3.01 -2.74
CA TYR A 47 -10.18 -3.01 -1.53
C TYR A 47 -10.87 -2.19 -0.43
N ASN A 48 -11.35 -0.99 -0.77
CA ASN A 48 -12.08 -0.12 0.16
C ASN A 48 -13.38 -0.76 0.66
N ALA A 49 -14.12 -1.45 -0.22
CA ALA A 49 -15.42 -2.04 0.14
C ALA A 49 -15.31 -3.36 0.93
N LYS A 50 -14.27 -4.17 0.70
CA LYS A 50 -14.22 -5.56 1.19
C LYS A 50 -13.01 -5.91 2.07
N VAL A 51 -11.90 -5.19 1.93
CA VAL A 51 -10.61 -5.59 2.53
C VAL A 51 -10.09 -4.54 3.50
N ALA A 52 -10.51 -3.28 3.35
CA ALA A 52 -10.06 -2.18 4.16
C ALA A 52 -10.28 -2.48 5.65
N LYS A 53 -9.15 -2.61 6.34
CA LYS A 53 -9.07 -2.75 7.78
C LYS A 53 -7.98 -1.79 8.26
N PRO A 54 -8.15 -1.17 9.43
CA PRO A 54 -7.10 -0.34 9.99
C PRO A 54 -5.84 -1.17 10.15
N TYR A 55 -4.72 -0.68 9.60
CA TYR A 55 -3.43 -1.32 9.81
C TYR A 55 -3.05 -1.21 11.28
N ARG A 56 -2.66 -2.35 11.87
CA ARG A 56 -2.25 -2.38 13.27
C ARG A 56 -0.90 -1.70 13.40
N TRP A 57 -0.89 -0.54 14.05
CA TRP A 57 0.32 0.23 14.30
C TRP A 57 1.20 -0.50 15.32
N THR A 58 2.34 -1.02 14.89
CA THR A 58 3.29 -1.74 15.76
C THR A 58 4.44 -0.87 16.25
N TYR A 59 4.55 0.37 15.75
CA TYR A 59 5.61 1.27 16.14
C TYR A 59 5.30 1.89 17.52
N THR A 60 6.08 1.48 18.52
CA THR A 60 5.95 1.90 19.93
C THR A 60 6.78 3.14 20.28
N GLY A 61 7.39 3.81 19.30
CA GLY A 61 8.12 5.07 19.52
C GLY A 61 9.50 4.92 20.15
N ARG A 62 9.98 3.70 20.44
CA ARG A 62 11.35 3.49 20.92
C ARG A 62 12.32 3.58 19.76
N VAL A 63 12.87 4.77 19.55
CA VAL A 63 14.08 4.95 18.74
C VAL A 63 15.22 4.26 19.49
N LEU A 64 15.97 3.37 18.83
CA LEU A 64 17.21 2.86 19.41
C LEU A 64 18.13 4.06 19.62
N VAL A 65 18.40 4.37 20.89
CA VAL A 65 19.38 5.39 21.25
C VAL A 65 20.75 4.80 20.94
N ALA A 66 21.51 5.47 20.08
CA ALA A 66 22.89 5.10 19.74
C ALA A 66 23.82 5.26 20.94
#